data_AF-A0A1I7DIW5-F1
#
_entry.id   AF-A0A1I7DIW5-F1
#
_cell.length_a   1.000
_cell.length_b   1.000
_cell.length_c   1.000
_cell.angle_alpha   90.00
_cell.angle_beta   90.00
_cell.angle_gamma   90.00
#
_symmetry.space_group_name_H-M   'P 1'
#
loop_
_entity.id
_entity.type
_entity.pdbx_description
1 polymer ?
#
loop_
_entity_poly.entity_id
_entity_poly.type
_entity_poly.pdbx_seq_one_letter_code
_entity_poly.pdbx_strand_id
1 'polypeptide(L)' 'MSGQTHIAVIGLGSMGLGMARSLVRAGYSVAGCDVSE' A
#
# COMPACT_ATOMS: atom_id res chain seq x y z
N MET A 1 -15.74 -15.26 -8.78
CA MET A 1 -14.51 -14.97 -8.03
C MET A 1 -14.20 -13.48 -8.20
N SER A 2 -14.47 -12.62 -7.21
CA SER A 2 -13.91 -11.28 -7.23
C SER A 2 -12.41 -11.42 -6.92
N GLY A 3 -11.55 -11.29 -7.93
CA GLY A 3 -10.11 -11.37 -7.72
C GLY A 3 -9.64 -10.30 -6.73
N GLN A 4 -8.85 -10.67 -5.73
CA GLN A 4 -8.26 -9.72 -4.79
C GLN A 4 -7.39 -8.75 -5.59
N THR A 5 -7.68 -7.44 -5.49
CA THR A 5 -6.82 -6.42 -6.08
C THR A 5 -5.57 -6.26 -5.22
N HIS A 6 -4.41 -6.49 -5.84
CA HIS A 6 -3.09 -6.31 -5.24
C HIS A 6 -2.53 -4.95 -5.64
N ILE A 7 -2.02 -4.18 -4.67
CA ILE A 7 -1.55 -2.80 -4.88
C ILE A 7 -0.15 -2.67 -4.29
N ALA A 8 0.77 -2.08 -5.06
CA ALA A 8 2.11 -1.74 -4.59
C ALA A 8 2.22 -0.23 -4.34
N VAL A 9 2.81 0.16 -3.20
CA VAL A 9 3.14 1.55 -2.88
C VAL A 9 4.66 1.67 -2.82
N ILE A 10 5.23 2.48 -3.73
CA ILE A 10 6.67 2.76 -3.80
C ILE A 10 6.94 4.15 -3.22
N GLY A 11 7.81 4.21 -2.23
CA GLY A 11 8.01 5.38 -1.38
C GLY A 11 7.01 5.39 -0.21
N LEU A 12 7.53 5.27 1.01
CA LEU A 12 6.81 5.21 2.29
C LEU A 12 7.13 6.40 3.20
N GLY A 13 7.52 7.54 2.62
CA GLY A 13 7.52 8.82 3.32
C GLY A 13 6.13 9.22 3.85
N SER A 14 6.00 10.43 4.39
CA SER A 14 4.78 10.91 5.08
C SER A 14 3.48 10.68 4.29
N MET A 15 3.49 10.92 2.98
CA MET A 15 2.34 10.67 2.11
C MET A 15 2.17 9.18 1.77
N GLY A 16 3.26 8.51 1.38
CA GLY A 16 3.25 7.11 0.92
C GLY A 16 2.71 6.14 1.96
N LEU A 17 3.18 6.25 3.21
CA LEU A 17 2.71 5.42 4.31
C LEU A 17 1.22 5.68 4.64
N GLY A 18 0.78 6.94 4.55
CA GLY A 18 -0.63 7.31 4.73
C GLY A 18 -1.54 6.68 3.67
N MET A 19 -1.10 6.67 2.41
CA MET A 19 -1.81 5.99 1.32
C MET A 19 -1.87 4.48 1.53
N ALA A 20 -0.72 3.84 1.82
CA ALA A 20 -0.66 2.39 2.05
C ALA A 20 -1.61 1.95 3.17
N ARG A 21 -1.63 2.68 4.29
CA ARG A 21 -2.55 2.43 5.42
C ARG A 21 -4.02 2.59 5.03
N SER A 22 -4.33 3.58 4.19
CA SER A 22 -5.71 3.80 3.72
C SER A 22 -6.18 2.67 2.81
N LEU A 23 -5.31 2.16 1.94
CA LEU A 23 -5.58 1.03 1.06
C LEU A 23 -5.78 -0.28 1.83
N VAL A 24 -4.97 -0.54 2.87
CA VAL A 24 -5.15 -1.69 3.76
C VAL A 24 -6.50 -1.59 4.49
N ARG A 25 -6.87 -0.39 5.00
CA ARG A 25 -8.16 -0.17 5.65
C ARG A 25 -9.36 -0.40 4.71
N ALA A 26 -9.17 -0.14 3.42
CA ALA A 26 -10.17 -0.40 2.39
C ALA A 26 -10.27 -1.90 1.99
N GLY A 27 -9.45 -2.77 2.56
CA GLY A 27 -9.51 -4.22 2.33
C GLY A 27 -8.67 -4.73 1.15
N TYR A 28 -7.80 -3.90 0.58
CA TYR A 28 -6.89 -4.32 -0.47
C TYR A 28 -5.69 -5.10 0.08
N SER A 29 -5.13 -5.98 -0.75
CA SER A 29 -3.82 -6.58 -0.48
C SER A 29 -2.74 -5.59 -0.91
N VAL A 30 -1.96 -5.07 0.03
CA VAL A 30 -1.01 -3.98 -0.22
C VAL A 30 0.40 -4.41 0.15
N ALA A 31 1.36 -4.15 -0.75
CA ALA A 31 2.79 -4.24 -0.48
C ALA A 31 3.42 -2.85 -0.51
N GLY A 32 4.24 -2.51 0.48
CA GLY A 32 4.99 -1.25 0.54
C GLY A 32 6.49 -1.49 0.32
N CYS A 33 7.16 -0.57 -0.38
CA CYS A 33 8.62 -0.59 -0.58
C CYS A 33 9.19 0.83 -0.51
N ASP A 34 10.28 1.02 0.22
CA ASP A 34 11.10 2.24 0.22
C ASP A 34 12.58 1.83 0.16
N VAL A 35 13.46 2.72 -0.29
CA VAL A 35 14.91 2.50 -0.35
C VAL A 35 15.65 3.06 0.86
N SER A 36 14.96 3.91 1.63
CA SER A 36 15.51 4.69 2.75
C SER A 36 15.39 3.96 4.09
N GLU A 37 14.79 2.77 4.10
CA GLU A 37 14.64 1.84 5.22
C GLU A 37 14.99 0.42 4.76
#